data_AF-F8PHW6-F1
#
_entry.id   AF-F8PHW6-F1
#
_cell.length_a   1.000
_cell.length_b   1.000
_cell.length_c   1.000
_cell.angle_alpha   90.00
_cell.angle_beta   90.00
_cell.angle_gamma   90.00
#
_symmetry.space_group_name_H-M   'P 1'
#
loop_
_entity.id
_entity.type
_entity.pdbx_description
1 polymer ?
#
loop_
_entity_poly.entity_id
_entity_poly.type
_entity_poly.pdbx_seq_one_letter_code
_entity_poly.pdbx_strand_id
1 'polypeptide(L)'
;HLAHDVHILKTALFEHIRDAGLTYKVLQKVAAERDNNWREDKDDRTIYQHYRRAPKGRCAAVQANFVWGEHYSLVAALTLNIYLAMNVVHGSVNSEDFFDFIVNDVLPVINPYPQDKSIIILDNCAIHKMNAVREVVESVGCVDLFAAILPRLESN
;
A
#
# COMPACT_ATOMS: atom_id res chain seq x y z
N HIS A 1 -5.70 4.03 23.34
CA HIS A 1 -6.86 3.28 22.82
C HIS A 1 -7.91 4.24 22.28
N LEU A 2 -7.91 4.47 20.97
CA LEU A 2 -9.06 4.96 20.23
C LEU A 2 -9.06 4.18 18.91
N ALA A 3 -9.61 2.96 18.95
CA ALA A 3 -9.99 2.27 17.74
C ALA A 3 -11.28 2.94 17.25
N HIS A 4 -11.20 3.70 16.16
CA HIS A 4 -12.38 4.09 15.42
C HIS A 4 -12.59 3.06 14.32
N ASP A 5 -13.07 1.89 14.74
CA ASP A 5 -13.54 0.87 13.83
C ASP A 5 -14.93 1.28 13.33
N VAL A 6 -14.94 2.16 12.33
CA VAL A 6 -16.17 2.51 11.63
C VAL A 6 -16.22 1.63 10.40
N HIS A 7 -17.05 0.59 10.46
CA HIS A 7 -17.43 -0.23 9.30
C HIS A 7 -18.23 0.63 8.30
N ILE A 8 -17.53 1.46 7.52
CA ILE A 8 -18.16 2.25 6.47
C ILE A 8 -18.10 1.47 5.16
N LEU A 9 -19.26 1.04 4.66
CA LEU A 9 -19.40 0.54 3.30
C LEU A 9 -18.88 1.60 2.32
N LYS A 10 -18.10 1.18 1.32
CA LYS A 10 -17.52 2.08 0.30
C LYS A 10 -18.56 3.02 -0.34
N THR A 11 -19.79 2.55 -0.49
CA THR A 11 -20.94 3.32 -0.97
C THR A 11 -21.37 4.41 0.00
N ALA A 12 -21.47 4.11 1.30
CA ALA A 12 -21.82 5.10 2.33
C ALA A 12 -20.78 6.21 2.44
N LEU A 13 -19.48 5.86 2.37
CA LEU A 13 -18.41 6.86 2.33
C LEU A 13 -18.54 7.77 1.10
N PHE A 14 -18.81 7.17 -0.07
CA PHE A 14 -18.93 7.91 -1.32
C PHE A 14 -20.13 8.86 -1.31
N GLU A 15 -21.26 8.44 -0.74
CA GLU A 15 -22.45 9.28 -0.56
C GLU A 15 -22.18 10.44 0.40
N HIS A 16 -21.57 10.19 1.57
CA HIS A 16 -21.23 11.25 2.52
C HIS A 16 -20.24 12.28 1.95
N ILE A 17 -19.27 11.84 1.16
CA ILE A 17 -18.32 12.72 0.46
C ILE A 17 -19.05 13.58 -0.58
N ARG A 18 -20.01 12.99 -1.30
CA ARG A 18 -20.82 13.72 -2.29
C ARG A 18 -21.77 14.72 -1.61
N ASP A 19 -22.42 14.33 -0.52
CA ASP A 19 -23.33 15.17 0.28
C ASP A 19 -22.60 16.35 0.92
N ALA A 20 -21.33 16.15 1.30
CA ALA A 20 -20.44 17.22 1.76
C ALA A 20 -19.96 18.15 0.62
N GLY A 21 -20.39 17.93 -0.63
CA GLY A 21 -19.97 18.70 -1.80
C GLY A 21 -18.52 18.45 -2.22
N LEU A 22 -17.87 17.44 -1.63
CA LEU A 22 -16.48 17.10 -1.88
C LEU A 22 -16.39 16.21 -3.11
N THR A 23 -16.40 16.83 -4.28
CA THR A 23 -16.15 16.08 -5.52
C THR A 23 -14.70 15.62 -5.61
N TYR A 24 -14.44 14.56 -6.39
CA TYR A 24 -13.09 14.07 -6.67
C TYR A 24 -12.13 15.19 -7.11
N LYS A 25 -12.62 16.12 -7.95
CA LYS A 25 -11.83 17.28 -8.40
C LYS A 25 -11.50 18.25 -7.27
N VAL A 26 -12.43 18.47 -6.35
CA VAL A 26 -12.22 19.34 -5.17
C VAL A 26 -11.23 18.69 -4.22
N LEU A 27 -11.36 17.39 -3.94
CA LEU A 27 -10.41 16.63 -3.13
C LEU A 27 -9.01 16.63 -3.75
N GLN A 28 -8.91 16.44 -5.07
CA GLN A 28 -7.64 16.49 -5.78
C GLN A 28 -7.03 17.90 -5.76
N LYS A 29 -7.85 18.95 -5.88
CA LYS A 29 -7.40 20.34 -5.79
C LYS A 29 -6.94 20.71 -4.38
N VAL A 30 -7.71 20.36 -3.35
CA VAL A 30 -7.38 20.59 -1.94
C VAL A 30 -6.14 19.79 -1.53
N ALA A 31 -5.97 18.56 -2.04
CA ALA A 31 -4.75 17.78 -1.85
C ALA A 31 -3.55 18.46 -2.54
N ALA A 32 -3.70 18.93 -3.79
CA ALA A 32 -2.65 19.65 -4.49
C ALA A 32 -2.29 21.00 -3.83
N GLU A 33 -3.26 21.70 -3.24
CA GLU A 33 -3.07 22.97 -2.50
C GLU A 33 -2.47 22.74 -1.12
N ARG A 34 -2.85 21.67 -0.40
CA ARG A 34 -2.17 21.24 0.82
C ARG A 34 -0.73 20.85 0.53
N ASP A 35 -0.49 20.07 -0.53
CA ASP A 35 0.86 19.76 -0.98
C ASP A 35 1.65 21.05 -1.26
N ASN A 36 1.05 22.07 -1.88
CA ASN A 36 1.74 23.35 -2.09
C ASN A 36 2.17 24.04 -0.78
N ASN A 37 1.37 23.92 0.28
CA ASN A 37 1.71 24.51 1.58
C ASN A 37 2.72 23.66 2.38
N TRP A 38 2.82 22.36 2.08
CA TRP A 38 3.87 21.44 2.57
C TRP A 38 5.13 21.44 1.68
N ARG A 39 5.06 21.99 0.47
CA ARG A 39 6.15 22.06 -0.55
C ARG A 39 7.24 23.07 -0.21
N GLU A 40 7.06 23.96 0.77
CA GLU A 40 8.16 24.80 1.24
C GLU A 40 9.17 24.01 2.11
N ASP A 41 8.81 22.82 2.61
CA ASP A 41 9.66 22.11 3.57
C ASP A 41 10.30 20.81 3.05
N LYS A 42 9.70 20.00 2.14
CA LYS A 42 10.36 18.76 1.69
C LYS A 42 10.12 18.28 0.23
N ASP A 43 11.23 17.76 -0.29
CA ASP A 43 11.46 16.84 -1.42
C ASP A 43 11.80 17.46 -2.80
N ASP A 44 13.11 17.53 -3.08
CA ASP A 44 13.68 18.01 -4.34
C ASP A 44 13.35 17.13 -5.57
N ARG A 45 12.69 15.97 -5.38
CA ARG A 45 12.37 15.00 -6.44
C ARG A 45 11.54 15.57 -7.59
N THR A 46 10.58 16.45 -7.30
CA THR A 46 9.71 17.04 -8.34
C THR A 46 10.40 18.21 -9.06
N ILE A 47 11.42 18.81 -8.42
CA ILE A 47 12.18 19.92 -8.98
C ILE A 47 13.08 19.39 -10.10
N TYR A 48 13.85 18.32 -9.87
CA TYR A 48 14.86 17.86 -10.82
C TYR A 48 14.31 17.26 -12.13
N GLN A 49 13.09 16.72 -12.13
CA GLN A 49 12.48 16.24 -13.38
C GLN A 49 12.05 17.39 -14.31
N HIS A 50 11.66 18.55 -13.76
CA HIS A 50 11.31 19.73 -14.55
C HIS A 50 12.52 20.48 -15.14
N TYR A 51 13.71 20.38 -14.54
CA TYR A 51 14.92 21.09 -14.99
C TYR A 51 15.90 20.26 -15.85
N ARG A 52 15.55 19.03 -16.24
CA ARG A 52 16.44 18.14 -17.00
C ARG A 52 16.48 18.42 -18.51
N ARG A 53 16.56 19.69 -18.91
CA ARG A 53 16.83 20.05 -20.32
C ARG A 53 18.27 20.53 -20.46
N ALA A 54 19.12 19.68 -21.02
CA ALA A 54 20.43 20.08 -21.52
C ALA A 54 20.36 20.30 -23.05
N PRO A 55 21.15 21.23 -23.61
CA PRO A 55 21.33 21.35 -25.05
C PRO A 55 21.74 20.00 -25.67
N LYS A 56 21.28 19.75 -26.90
CA LYS A 56 21.55 18.49 -27.63
C LYS A 56 23.06 18.23 -27.71
N GLY A 57 23.51 17.10 -27.16
CA GLY A 57 24.92 16.70 -27.11
C GLY A 57 25.62 16.85 -25.76
N ARG A 58 24.93 17.29 -24.69
CA ARG A 58 25.46 17.27 -23.32
C ARG A 58 24.55 16.51 -22.36
N CYS A 59 25.13 15.75 -21.44
CA CYS A 59 24.41 15.16 -20.32
C CYS A 59 24.10 16.24 -19.27
N ALA A 60 22.83 16.34 -18.85
CA ALA A 60 22.47 17.13 -17.68
C ALA A 60 22.95 16.38 -16.42
N ALA A 61 24.09 16.81 -15.86
CA ALA A 61 24.55 16.34 -14.56
C ALA A 61 24.10 17.37 -13.51
N VAL A 62 23.17 16.96 -12.65
CA VAL A 62 22.78 17.72 -11.46
C VAL A 62 23.21 16.90 -10.27
N GLN A 63 24.07 17.47 -9.43
CA GLN A 63 24.47 16.87 -8.17
C GLN A 63 23.41 17.26 -7.13
N ALA A 64 22.51 16.34 -6.85
CA ALA A 64 21.50 16.49 -5.82
C ALA A 64 21.96 15.73 -4.56
N ASN A 65 21.91 16.37 -3.40
CA ASN A 65 22.10 15.68 -2.13
C ASN A 65 20.81 14.93 -1.82
N PHE A 66 20.81 13.62 -2.05
CA PHE A 66 19.66 12.76 -1.78
C PHE A 66 19.54 12.49 -0.27
N VAL A 67 18.96 13.45 0.46
CA VAL A 67 18.64 13.28 1.88
C VAL A 67 17.23 12.69 1.96
N TRP A 68 17.12 11.43 2.36
CA TRP A 68 15.81 10.81 2.58
C TRP A 68 15.21 11.42 3.85
N GLY A 69 14.03 12.03 3.72
CA GLY A 69 13.20 12.37 4.87
C GLY A 69 12.64 11.11 5.55
N GLU A 70 11.86 11.28 6.61
CA GLU A 70 11.11 10.19 7.21
C GLU A 70 10.11 9.62 6.19
N HIS A 71 10.06 8.29 6.07
CA HIS A 71 9.10 7.58 5.22
C HIS A 71 8.30 6.59 6.04
N TYR A 72 7.08 6.31 5.61
CA TYR A 72 6.18 5.32 6.22
C TYR A 72 5.74 4.33 5.17
N SER A 73 5.71 3.06 5.54
CA SER A 73 5.19 1.96 4.73
C SER A 73 3.82 1.54 5.24
N LEU A 74 2.90 1.26 4.32
CA LEU A 74 1.58 0.74 4.63
C LEU A 74 1.51 -0.74 4.23
N VAL A 75 1.14 -1.61 5.17
CA VAL A 75 0.83 -3.02 4.90
C VAL A 75 -0.66 -3.21 5.11
N ALA A 76 -1.35 -3.80 4.13
CA ALA A 76 -2.79 -4.02 4.23
C ALA A 76 -3.19 -5.36 3.62
N ALA A 77 -4.10 -6.05 4.30
CA ALA A 77 -4.78 -7.25 3.80
C ALA A 77 -6.15 -6.85 3.28
N LEU A 78 -6.44 -7.22 2.03
CA LEU A 78 -7.64 -6.80 1.31
C LEU A 78 -8.44 -8.02 0.85
N THR A 79 -9.76 -7.91 0.94
CA THR A 79 -10.71 -8.79 0.25
C THR A 79 -11.29 -8.04 -0.96
N LEU A 80 -11.92 -8.74 -1.90
CA LEU A 80 -12.58 -8.14 -3.08
C LEU A 80 -13.54 -6.98 -2.73
N ASN A 81 -14.18 -7.06 -1.56
CA ASN A 81 -15.23 -6.12 -1.16
C ASN A 81 -14.79 -5.15 -0.05
N ILE A 82 -13.80 -5.51 0.78
CA ILE A 82 -13.47 -4.77 2.01
C ILE A 82 -11.98 -4.86 2.37
N TYR A 83 -11.51 -3.88 3.16
CA TYR A 83 -10.24 -3.94 3.89
C TYR A 83 -10.40 -4.89 5.08
N LEU A 84 -9.45 -5.81 5.27
CA LEU A 84 -9.48 -6.79 6.37
C LEU A 84 -8.65 -6.29 7.56
N ALA A 85 -7.42 -5.84 7.28
CA ALA A 85 -6.48 -5.34 8.26
C ALA A 85 -5.51 -4.35 7.59
N MET A 86 -4.99 -3.40 8.37
CA MET A 86 -3.97 -2.46 7.91
C MET A 86 -3.03 -2.06 9.05
N ASN A 87 -1.75 -1.89 8.74
CA ASN A 87 -0.73 -1.42 9.66
C ASN A 87 0.18 -0.38 8.96
N VAL A 88 0.63 0.62 9.73
CA VAL A 88 1.52 1.69 9.27
C VAL A 88 2.86 1.54 9.99
N VAL A 89 3.91 1.25 9.23
CA VAL A 89 5.26 1.03 9.74
C VAL A 89 6.12 2.24 9.40
N HIS A 90 6.83 2.79 10.37
CA HIS A 90 7.83 3.83 10.10
C HIS A 90 9.06 3.19 9.45
N GLY A 91 9.48 3.71 8.30
CA GLY A 91 10.55 3.14 7.49
C GLY A 91 10.08 2.05 6.53
N SER A 92 10.96 1.09 6.24
CA SER A 92 10.67 -0.09 5.40
C SER A 92 10.19 -1.25 6.25
N VAL A 93 9.18 -1.98 5.77
CA VAL A 93 8.67 -3.21 6.38
C VAL A 93 9.75 -4.29 6.30
N ASN A 94 10.14 -4.82 7.46
CA ASN A 94 11.04 -5.96 7.52
C ASN A 94 10.24 -7.28 7.65
N SER A 95 10.97 -8.39 7.68
CA SER A 95 10.40 -9.74 7.80
C SER A 95 9.61 -9.98 9.09
N GLU A 96 10.06 -9.41 10.21
CA GLU A 96 9.42 -9.55 11.53
C GLU A 96 8.12 -8.75 11.58
N ASP A 97 8.15 -7.49 11.12
CA ASP A 97 6.96 -6.62 11.01
C ASP A 97 5.86 -7.30 10.16
N PHE A 98 6.26 -7.94 9.05
CA PHE A 98 5.35 -8.65 8.17
C PHE A 98 4.78 -9.92 8.82
N PHE A 99 5.63 -10.69 9.51
CA PHE A 99 5.20 -11.89 10.21
C PHE A 99 4.19 -11.55 11.32
N ASP A 100 4.48 -10.53 12.12
CA ASP A 100 3.59 -10.05 13.17
C ASP A 100 2.26 -9.56 12.61
N PHE A 101 2.28 -8.86 11.48
CA PHE A 101 1.06 -8.46 10.79
C PHE A 101 0.21 -9.66 10.37
N ILE A 102 0.83 -10.72 9.81
CA ILE A 102 0.10 -11.92 9.42
C ILE A 102 -0.53 -12.61 10.64
N VAL A 103 0.25 -12.84 11.69
CA VAL A 103 -0.21 -13.58 12.87
C VAL A 103 -1.27 -12.83 13.66
N ASN A 104 -1.05 -11.54 13.90
CA ASN A 104 -1.88 -10.76 14.82
C ASN A 104 -3.09 -10.13 14.14
N ASP A 105 -2.96 -9.72 12.87
CA ASP A 105 -4.01 -8.94 12.21
C ASP A 105 -4.75 -9.72 11.11
N VAL A 106 -4.08 -10.66 10.43
CA VAL A 106 -4.64 -11.33 9.25
C VAL A 106 -5.27 -12.68 9.61
N LEU A 107 -4.53 -13.58 10.25
CA LEU A 107 -5.00 -14.93 10.58
C LEU A 107 -6.25 -14.99 11.46
N PRO A 108 -6.48 -14.08 12.44
CA PRO A 108 -7.70 -14.12 13.25
C PRO A 108 -9.00 -13.89 12.47
N VAL A 109 -8.90 -13.35 11.25
CA VAL A 109 -10.05 -12.96 10.42
C VAL A 109 -10.23 -13.87 9.20
N ILE A 110 -9.29 -14.80 8.97
CA ILE A 110 -9.29 -15.77 7.88
C ILE A 110 -9.90 -17.08 8.36
N ASN A 111 -10.60 -17.78 7.46
CA ASN A 111 -11.20 -19.07 7.75
C ASN A 111 -10.43 -20.23 7.07
N PRO A 112 -10.51 -21.46 7.60
CA PRO A 112 -9.95 -22.63 6.93
C PRO A 112 -10.55 -22.85 5.52
N TYR A 113 -9.75 -23.33 4.59
CA TYR A 113 -10.21 -23.70 3.25
C TYR A 113 -11.17 -24.91 3.32
N PRO A 114 -12.31 -24.93 2.59
CA PRO A 114 -12.74 -24.04 1.49
C PRO A 114 -13.73 -22.92 1.88
N GLN A 115 -13.72 -22.46 3.13
CA GLN A 115 -14.66 -21.44 3.58
C GLN A 115 -14.35 -20.05 2.97
N ASP A 116 -15.26 -19.09 3.14
CA ASP A 116 -15.02 -17.71 2.69
C ASP A 116 -13.78 -17.12 3.37
N LYS A 117 -12.99 -16.32 2.62
CA LYS A 117 -11.73 -15.70 3.11
C LYS A 117 -10.71 -16.75 3.59
N SER A 118 -10.47 -17.80 2.81
CA SER A 118 -9.53 -18.88 3.14
C SER A 118 -8.25 -18.92 2.31
N ILE A 119 -8.13 -18.02 1.33
CA ILE A 119 -7.00 -17.95 0.41
C ILE A 119 -6.29 -16.61 0.62
N ILE A 120 -4.98 -16.68 0.87
CA ILE A 120 -4.11 -15.52 0.96
C ILE A 120 -3.30 -15.42 -0.33
N ILE A 121 -3.36 -14.28 -1.00
CA ILE A 121 -2.54 -14.00 -2.19
C ILE A 121 -1.50 -12.95 -1.80
N LEU A 122 -0.23 -13.30 -1.94
CA LEU A 122 0.90 -12.42 -1.69
C LEU A 122 1.69 -12.22 -2.97
N ASP A 123 2.35 -11.07 -3.10
CA ASP A 123 3.30 -10.87 -4.18
C ASP A 123 4.57 -11.73 -3.96
N ASN A 124 5.37 -11.87 -5.01
CA ASN A 124 6.62 -12.65 -4.99
C ASN A 124 7.78 -11.91 -4.30
N CYS A 125 7.52 -11.13 -3.25
CA CYS A 125 8.56 -10.46 -2.47
C CYS A 125 9.35 -11.47 -1.60
N ALA A 126 10.64 -11.21 -1.40
CA ALA A 126 11.52 -12.08 -0.64
C ALA A 126 11.05 -12.27 0.81
N ILE A 127 10.50 -11.22 1.43
CA ILE A 127 9.97 -11.26 2.81
C ILE A 127 8.74 -12.15 2.93
N HIS A 128 7.99 -12.39 1.85
CA HIS A 128 6.81 -13.25 1.89
C HIS A 128 7.17 -14.75 1.80
N LYS A 129 8.38 -15.10 1.32
CA LYS A 129 8.82 -16.49 1.12
C LYS A 129 9.35 -17.17 2.39
N MET A 130 9.09 -16.59 3.55
CA MET A 130 9.57 -17.14 4.81
C MET A 130 8.79 -18.42 5.14
N ASN A 131 9.52 -19.51 5.41
CA ASN A 131 8.91 -20.79 5.81
C ASN A 131 7.96 -20.63 7.00
N ALA A 132 8.31 -19.76 7.95
CA ALA A 132 7.48 -19.46 9.12
C ALA A 132 6.08 -18.96 8.76
N VAL A 133 5.94 -18.11 7.74
CA VAL A 133 4.61 -17.62 7.30
C VAL A 133 3.79 -18.78 6.75
N ARG A 134 4.40 -19.61 5.90
CA ARG A 134 3.73 -20.78 5.31
C ARG A 134 3.28 -21.78 6.38
N GLU A 135 4.15 -22.13 7.32
CA GLU A 135 3.85 -23.07 8.40
C GLU A 135 2.66 -22.59 9.25
N VAL A 136 2.59 -21.30 9.57
CA VAL A 136 1.48 -20.76 10.35
C VAL A 136 0.20 -20.72 9.53
N VAL A 137 0.23 -20.32 8.25
CA VAL A 137 -0.96 -20.31 7.38
C VAL A 137 -1.53 -21.72 7.20
N GLU A 138 -0.66 -22.71 6.95
CA GLU A 138 -1.03 -24.12 6.83
C GLU A 138 -1.63 -24.66 8.15
N SER A 139 -1.12 -24.22 9.31
CA SER A 139 -1.65 -24.64 10.62
C SER A 139 -3.09 -24.21 10.88
N VAL A 140 -3.52 -23.09 10.30
CA VAL A 140 -4.91 -22.58 10.35
C VAL A 140 -5.78 -23.30 9.31
N GLY A 141 -5.20 -24.14 8.44
CA GLY A 141 -5.90 -24.82 7.36
C GLY A 141 -6.21 -23.88 6.18
N CYS A 142 -5.44 -22.80 6.05
CA CYS A 142 -5.58 -21.82 4.96
C CYS A 142 -4.58 -22.13 3.85
N VAL A 143 -4.81 -21.53 2.67
CA VAL A 143 -3.92 -21.71 1.50
C VAL A 143 -3.27 -20.38 1.17
N ASP A 144 -1.94 -20.34 1.16
CA ASP A 144 -1.14 -19.23 0.63
C ASP A 144 -0.76 -19.47 -0.85
N LEU A 145 -0.90 -18.42 -1.66
CA LEU A 145 -0.50 -18.40 -3.05
C LEU A 145 0.42 -17.21 -3.30
N PHE A 146 1.63 -17.49 -3.75
CA PHE A 146 2.55 -16.47 -4.23
C PHE A 146 2.25 -16.20 -5.70
N ALA A 147 1.88 -14.96 -6.01
CA ALA A 147 1.72 -14.52 -7.38
C ALA A 147 3.09 -14.47 -8.07
N ALA A 148 3.50 -15.58 -8.69
CA ALA A 148 4.49 -15.55 -9.75
C ALA A 148 3.92 -14.70 -10.89
N ILE A 149 4.78 -13.92 -11.56
CA ILE A 149 4.42 -13.09 -12.71
C ILE A 149 3.61 -13.95 -13.69
N LEU A 150 2.29 -13.75 -13.73
CA LEU A 150 1.46 -14.33 -14.78
C LEU A 150 1.92 -13.64 -16.07
N PRO A 151 2.42 -14.39 -17.07
CA PRO A 151 2.59 -13.80 -18.39
C PRO A 151 1.24 -13.22 -18.81
N ARG A 152 1.25 -11.96 -19.22
CA ARG A 152 0.11 -11.21 -19.73
C ARG A 152 -0.68 -12.13 -20.66
N LEU A 153 -1.90 -12.49 -20.26
CA LEU A 153 -2.82 -13.21 -21.15
C LEU A 153 -3.10 -12.25 -22.31
N GLU A 154 -2.46 -12.47 -23.45
CA GLU A 154 -2.85 -11.83 -24.68
C GLU A 154 -4.25 -12.37 -25.03
N SER A 155 -5.22 -11.46 -25.02
CA SER A 155 -6.56 -11.71 -25.51
C SER A 155 -6.48 -12.05 -27.01
N ASN A 156 -6.94 -13.25 -27.36
CA ASN A 156 -7.30 -13.61 -28.75
C ASN A 156 -8.43 -12.72 -29.28
#